data_AF-A0A0D2ME12-F1
#
_entry.id   AF-A0A0D2ME12-F1
#
_cell.length_a   1.000
_cell.length_b   1.000
_cell.length_c   1.000
_cell.angle_alpha   90.00
_cell.angle_beta   90.00
_cell.angle_gamma   90.00
#
_symmetry.space_group_name_H-M   'P 1'
#
loop_
_entity.id
_entity.type
_entity.pdbx_description
1 polymer ?
#
loop_
_entity_poly.entity_id
_entity_poly.type
_entity_poly.pdbx_seq_one_letter_code
_entity_poly.pdbx_strand_id
1 'polypeptide(L)'
;MPTKLYSSIFPSIFFLSLIFLFLYSTFLPLYTNNDSSSLPTNKFLPSSSPPCNLFKGHWVLNSTKGKPFYDDTCPFHRNAWNCLKNKRDNMGIINSWKWVPKDCKLERVDPWRFLGLMRNRNIGFVGDSLNENFLVSFLCILRVADEGAKKWKKKGAWRGAYFPKYNVTVAYHRAVLLAKYKWNPKQSVVSDEDELKGIYRVDVDILADEWSSIADFYHVLVFNTGHWWGYDKFPKETPLVFYRHGRPISPPLGLLDGFKVVLEDMVHHIQKEVPKNTLKFWRLQSPRHFYGGDWNQNGSCLFDRPLEEEQQQWSE
;
A
#
# COMPACT_ATOMS: atom_id res chain seq x y z
N MET A 1 -48.83 30.85 48.43
CA MET A 1 -48.11 29.68 48.94
C MET A 1 -48.56 28.45 48.16
N PRO A 2 -47.71 27.82 47.34
CA PRO A 2 -47.94 26.46 46.88
C PRO A 2 -46.84 25.52 47.42
N THR A 3 -47.27 24.48 48.12
CA THR A 3 -46.47 23.37 48.64
C THR A 3 -45.93 22.51 47.49
N LYS A 4 -44.59 22.41 47.37
CA LYS A 4 -43.93 21.44 46.49
C LYS A 4 -43.99 20.06 47.15
N LEU A 5 -44.85 19.19 46.64
CA LEU A 5 -44.80 17.75 46.89
C LEU A 5 -43.57 17.17 46.17
N TYR A 6 -42.50 16.93 46.91
CA TYR A 6 -41.35 16.17 46.41
C TYR A 6 -41.79 14.71 46.31
N SER A 7 -41.98 14.22 45.08
CA SER A 7 -42.35 12.84 44.81
C SER A 7 -41.23 11.90 45.26
N SER A 8 -41.48 11.14 46.33
CA SER A 8 -40.60 10.10 46.90
C SER A 8 -40.25 8.97 45.91
N ILE A 9 -40.80 8.99 44.70
CA ILE A 9 -40.67 7.92 43.70
C ILE A 9 -39.30 7.99 43.00
N PHE A 10 -38.74 9.19 42.82
CA PHE A 10 -37.49 9.38 42.07
C PHE A 10 -36.25 8.73 42.71
N PRO A 11 -35.98 8.89 44.02
CA PRO A 11 -34.84 8.22 44.66
C PRO A 11 -35.02 6.71 44.72
N SER A 12 -36.25 6.20 44.85
CA SER A 12 -36.51 4.75 44.86
C SER A 12 -36.22 4.09 43.52
N ILE A 13 -36.57 4.73 42.39
CA ILE A 13 -36.25 4.22 41.04
C ILE A 13 -34.74 4.16 40.82
N PHE A 14 -34.01 5.17 41.28
CA PHE A 14 -32.55 5.21 41.16
C PHE A 14 -31.86 4.13 42.01
N PHE A 15 -32.38 3.85 43.20
CA PHE A 15 -31.85 2.78 44.05
C PHE A 15 -32.13 1.39 43.46
N LEU A 16 -33.32 1.18 42.90
CA LEU A 16 -33.69 -0.06 42.23
C LEU A 16 -32.83 -0.33 40.98
N SER A 17 -32.52 0.70 40.18
CA SER A 17 -31.68 0.53 38.99
C SER A 17 -30.23 0.16 39.34
N LEU A 18 -29.68 0.73 40.42
CA LEU A 18 -28.36 0.37 40.94
C LEU A 18 -28.31 -1.08 41.44
N ILE A 19 -29.36 -1.54 42.13
CA ILE A 19 -29.46 -2.94 42.57
C ILE A 19 -29.52 -3.88 41.37
N PHE A 20 -30.30 -3.56 40.34
CA PHE A 20 -30.36 -4.39 39.12
C PHE A 20 -29.03 -4.44 38.37
N LEU A 21 -28.28 -3.33 38.29
CA LEU A 21 -26.94 -3.30 37.68
C LEU A 21 -25.93 -4.13 38.49
N PHE A 22 -25.98 -4.04 39.82
CA PHE A 22 -25.12 -4.83 40.68
C PHE A 22 -25.42 -6.33 40.53
N LEU A 23 -26.70 -6.71 40.60
CA LEU A 23 -27.14 -8.11 40.39
C LEU A 23 -26.76 -8.61 38.99
N TYR A 24 -26.92 -7.79 37.94
CA TYR A 24 -26.49 -8.15 36.58
C TYR A 24 -24.97 -8.40 36.51
N SER A 25 -24.16 -7.58 37.21
CA SER A 25 -22.71 -7.78 37.25
C SER A 25 -22.29 -9.03 38.04
N THR A 26 -23.05 -9.41 39.08
CA THR A 26 -22.75 -10.61 39.89
C THR A 26 -23.30 -11.90 39.28
N PHE A 27 -24.35 -11.81 38.46
CA PHE A 27 -24.98 -12.94 37.77
C PHE A 27 -24.52 -13.13 36.33
N LEU A 28 -23.67 -12.25 35.78
CA LEU A 28 -22.92 -12.60 34.58
C LEU A 28 -21.98 -13.76 34.94
N PRO A 29 -22.17 -14.97 34.39
CA PRO A 29 -21.14 -15.98 34.47
C PRO A 29 -19.92 -15.36 33.81
N LEU A 30 -18.76 -15.40 34.48
CA LEU A 30 -17.49 -15.33 33.79
C LEU A 30 -17.48 -16.50 32.81
N TYR A 31 -18.01 -16.25 31.60
CA TYR A 31 -17.91 -17.14 30.46
C TYR A 31 -16.46 -17.04 30.00
N THR A 32 -15.57 -17.62 30.80
CA THR A 32 -14.24 -17.99 30.37
C THR A 32 -14.44 -19.05 29.31
N ASN A 33 -14.45 -18.64 28.05
CA ASN A 33 -14.17 -19.53 26.93
C ASN A 33 -12.74 -20.06 27.13
N ASN A 34 -12.60 -21.09 27.97
CA ASN A 34 -11.54 -22.08 27.85
C ASN A 34 -11.91 -22.98 26.66
N ASP A 35 -11.96 -22.39 25.48
CA ASP A 35 -11.89 -23.12 24.24
C ASP A 35 -10.45 -22.97 23.75
N SER A 36 -9.55 -23.67 24.44
CA SER A 36 -8.26 -24.06 23.90
C SER A 36 -8.51 -25.04 22.76
N SER A 37 -9.14 -24.56 21.69
CA SER A 37 -9.01 -25.14 20.38
C SER A 37 -7.56 -24.88 19.97
N SER A 38 -6.72 -25.86 20.30
CA SER A 38 -5.43 -26.02 19.67
C SER A 38 -5.69 -25.94 18.16
N LEU A 39 -5.41 -24.78 17.56
CA LEU A 39 -5.16 -24.69 16.13
C LEU A 39 -4.25 -25.88 15.80
N PRO A 40 -4.58 -26.72 14.81
CA PRO A 40 -3.65 -27.74 14.39
C PRO A 40 -2.40 -26.99 13.99
N THR A 41 -1.37 -27.08 14.84
CA THR A 41 -0.01 -26.77 14.49
C THR A 41 0.30 -27.79 13.41
N ASN A 42 -0.06 -27.47 12.18
CA ASN A 42 0.60 -28.03 11.03
C ASN A 42 2.05 -27.63 11.28
N LYS A 43 2.79 -28.57 11.88
CA LYS A 43 4.23 -28.59 11.86
C LYS A 43 4.54 -28.32 10.41
N PHE A 44 5.00 -27.10 10.11
CA PHE A 44 5.70 -26.84 8.86
C PHE A 44 6.88 -27.79 8.97
N LEU A 45 6.72 -29.00 8.41
CA LEU A 45 7.86 -29.83 8.10
C LEU A 45 8.79 -28.89 7.35
N PRO A 46 10.03 -28.67 7.82
CA PRO A 46 10.99 -27.94 7.03
C PRO A 46 11.11 -28.74 5.76
N SER A 47 10.51 -28.24 4.68
CA SER A 47 10.62 -28.90 3.40
C SER A 47 12.12 -28.90 3.12
N SER A 48 12.68 -30.07 2.90
CA SER A 48 14.07 -30.25 2.48
C SER A 48 14.35 -29.69 1.08
N SER A 49 13.40 -28.92 0.51
CA SER A 49 13.62 -28.20 -0.73
C SER A 49 14.47 -26.95 -0.45
N PRO A 50 15.46 -26.66 -1.30
CA PRO A 50 16.22 -25.43 -1.21
C PRO A 50 15.27 -24.22 -1.20
N PRO A 51 15.62 -23.12 -0.52
CA PRO A 51 14.78 -21.93 -0.49
C PRO A 51 14.42 -21.48 -1.91
N CYS A 52 13.13 -21.48 -2.23
CA CYS A 52 12.67 -21.12 -3.58
C CYS A 52 12.82 -19.62 -3.82
N ASN A 53 13.62 -19.26 -4.82
CA ASN A 53 13.69 -17.89 -5.29
C ASN A 53 12.51 -17.57 -6.21
N LEU A 54 11.48 -16.92 -5.67
CA LEU A 54 10.28 -16.53 -6.40
C LEU A 54 10.52 -15.50 -7.52
N PHE A 55 11.68 -14.83 -7.53
CA PHE A 55 12.06 -13.82 -8.52
C PHE A 55 12.79 -14.40 -9.72
N LYS A 56 13.18 -15.68 -9.68
CA LYS A 56 13.82 -16.38 -10.81
C LYS A 56 12.83 -17.35 -11.44
N GLY A 57 12.53 -17.15 -12.71
CA GLY A 57 11.47 -17.86 -13.39
C GLY A 57 11.26 -17.34 -14.80
N HIS A 58 10.11 -17.66 -15.38
CA HIS A 58 9.75 -17.21 -16.71
C HIS A 58 8.24 -17.01 -16.80
N TRP A 59 7.82 -16.19 -17.75
CA TRP A 59 6.41 -16.03 -18.08
C TRP A 59 5.97 -17.16 -19.01
N VAL A 60 4.85 -17.80 -18.66
CA VAL A 60 4.19 -18.79 -19.52
C VAL A 60 2.77 -18.32 -19.84
N LEU A 61 2.33 -18.61 -21.06
CA LEU A 61 0.94 -18.42 -21.43
C LEU A 61 0.11 -19.57 -20.85
N ASN A 62 -0.82 -19.25 -19.94
CA ASN A 62 -1.70 -20.26 -19.39
C ASN A 62 -2.87 -20.54 -20.34
N SER A 63 -2.73 -21.58 -21.17
CA SER A 63 -3.70 -21.99 -22.19
C SER A 63 -5.03 -22.50 -21.63
N THR A 64 -5.04 -22.98 -20.37
CA THR A 64 -6.30 -23.25 -19.67
C THR A 64 -6.81 -21.94 -19.11
N LYS A 65 -7.72 -21.28 -19.86
CA LYS A 65 -8.44 -20.02 -19.57
C LYS A 65 -8.71 -19.79 -18.08
N GLY A 66 -7.70 -19.39 -17.34
CA GLY A 66 -7.81 -19.14 -15.92
C GLY A 66 -8.49 -17.79 -15.80
N LYS A 67 -9.83 -17.77 -15.71
CA LYS A 67 -10.62 -16.53 -15.59
C LYS A 67 -9.89 -15.56 -14.66
N PRO A 68 -9.74 -14.28 -15.04
CA PRO A 68 -9.17 -13.28 -14.14
C PRO A 68 -9.96 -13.28 -12.83
N PHE A 69 -9.32 -12.93 -11.72
CA PHE A 69 -9.98 -12.94 -10.41
C PHE A 69 -11.19 -12.00 -10.36
N TYR A 70 -11.13 -10.92 -11.13
CA TYR A 70 -12.15 -9.89 -11.20
C TYR A 70 -12.27 -9.40 -12.65
N ASP A 71 -13.39 -8.77 -12.95
CA ASP A 71 -13.69 -8.19 -14.26
C ASP A 71 -13.64 -6.65 -14.20
N ASP A 72 -14.15 -6.01 -15.24
CA ASP A 72 -14.17 -4.56 -15.37
C ASP A 72 -15.10 -3.85 -14.39
N THR A 73 -15.90 -4.58 -13.60
CA THR A 73 -16.88 -4.02 -12.66
C THR A 73 -16.31 -3.68 -11.29
N CYS A 74 -15.06 -4.08 -11.01
CA CYS A 74 -14.46 -3.85 -9.68
C CYS A 74 -14.48 -2.35 -9.28
N PRO A 75 -15.10 -1.98 -8.14
CA PRO A 75 -15.33 -0.58 -7.76
C PRO A 75 -14.09 0.16 -7.25
N PHE A 76 -12.98 -0.56 -7.04
CA PHE A 76 -11.69 0.01 -6.63
C PHE A 76 -10.84 0.49 -7.81
N HIS A 77 -11.22 0.11 -9.04
CA HIS A 77 -10.57 0.55 -10.26
C HIS A 77 -11.00 1.98 -10.63
N ARG A 78 -10.05 2.82 -11.05
CA ARG A 78 -10.41 4.09 -11.73
C ARG A 78 -10.80 3.78 -13.17
N ASN A 79 -11.87 4.39 -13.66
CA ASN A 79 -12.33 4.22 -15.05
C ASN A 79 -11.20 4.51 -16.06
N ALA A 80 -10.45 5.60 -15.86
CA ALA A 80 -9.35 6.00 -16.75
C ALA A 80 -8.23 4.94 -16.88
N TRP A 81 -8.10 4.01 -15.94
CA TRP A 81 -7.06 2.97 -15.96
C TRP A 81 -7.61 1.58 -16.26
N ASN A 82 -8.93 1.42 -16.35
CA ASN A 82 -9.58 0.12 -16.50
C ASN A 82 -9.53 -0.32 -17.97
N CYS A 83 -8.48 -1.04 -18.34
CA CYS A 83 -8.25 -1.47 -19.72
C CYS A 83 -9.37 -2.37 -20.27
N LEU A 84 -9.97 -3.23 -19.44
CA LEU A 84 -11.10 -4.06 -19.85
C LEU A 84 -12.32 -3.19 -20.19
N LYS A 85 -12.68 -2.26 -19.31
CA LYS A 85 -13.79 -1.32 -19.52
C LYS A 85 -13.56 -0.40 -20.72
N ASN A 86 -12.32 0.03 -20.91
CA ASN A 86 -11.90 0.91 -21.99
C ASN A 86 -11.62 0.15 -23.30
N LYS A 87 -11.96 -1.16 -23.36
CA LYS A 87 -11.90 -1.99 -24.56
C LYS A 87 -10.50 -2.04 -25.19
N ARG A 88 -9.46 -2.13 -24.36
CA ARG A 88 -8.10 -2.43 -24.86
C ARG A 88 -8.09 -3.79 -25.54
N ASP A 89 -7.51 -3.86 -26.73
CA ASP A 89 -7.34 -5.11 -27.47
C ASP A 89 -6.42 -6.11 -26.74
N ASN A 90 -6.55 -7.39 -27.08
CA ASN A 90 -5.71 -8.49 -26.60
C ASN A 90 -5.67 -8.69 -25.07
N MET A 91 -6.60 -8.10 -24.31
CA MET A 91 -6.67 -8.27 -22.85
C MET A 91 -6.84 -9.73 -22.42
N GLY A 92 -7.46 -10.58 -23.25
CA GLY A 92 -7.54 -12.02 -22.99
C GLY A 92 -6.16 -12.70 -22.97
N ILE A 93 -5.26 -12.31 -23.88
CA ILE A 93 -3.88 -12.81 -23.94
C ILE A 93 -3.08 -12.22 -22.77
N ILE A 94 -3.15 -10.89 -22.57
CA ILE A 94 -2.43 -10.18 -21.50
C ILE A 94 -2.75 -10.78 -20.13
N ASN A 95 -4.03 -11.02 -19.82
CA ASN A 95 -4.46 -11.60 -18.55
C ASN A 95 -4.18 -13.11 -18.41
N SER A 96 -3.73 -13.78 -19.49
CA SER A 96 -3.39 -15.21 -19.48
C SER A 96 -1.92 -15.49 -19.18
N TRP A 97 -1.07 -14.45 -19.13
CA TRP A 97 0.32 -14.60 -18.72
C TRP A 97 0.44 -14.91 -17.23
N LYS A 98 1.25 -15.91 -16.92
CA LYS A 98 1.54 -16.37 -15.55
C LYS A 98 3.05 -16.46 -15.33
N TRP A 99 3.52 -15.91 -14.23
CA TRP A 99 4.88 -16.12 -13.77
C TRP A 99 5.04 -17.51 -13.12
N VAL A 100 6.06 -18.26 -13.55
CA VAL A 100 6.40 -19.58 -13.00
C VAL A 100 7.84 -19.53 -12.48
N PRO A 101 8.05 -19.62 -11.15
CA PRO A 101 9.39 -19.75 -10.59
C PRO A 101 10.08 -21.01 -11.10
N LYS A 102 11.40 -20.94 -11.24
CA LYS A 102 12.21 -22.05 -11.80
C LYS A 102 12.20 -23.28 -10.91
N ASP A 103 12.34 -23.06 -9.60
CA ASP A 103 12.68 -24.13 -8.65
C ASP A 103 11.51 -24.50 -7.71
N CYS A 104 10.32 -23.92 -7.92
CA CYS A 104 9.13 -24.28 -7.15
C CYS A 104 7.80 -23.91 -7.81
N LYS A 105 6.72 -24.47 -7.26
CA LYS A 105 5.36 -24.15 -7.66
C LYS A 105 4.87 -22.89 -6.93
N LEU A 106 4.49 -21.87 -7.70
CA LEU A 106 3.70 -20.74 -7.20
C LEU A 106 2.21 -21.02 -7.41
N GLU A 107 1.50 -21.20 -6.29
CA GLU A 107 0.06 -21.40 -6.31
C GLU A 107 -0.69 -20.09 -6.58
N ARG A 108 -1.85 -20.22 -7.21
CA ARG A 108 -2.75 -19.09 -7.42
C ARG A 108 -3.26 -18.60 -6.06
N VAL A 109 -3.34 -17.28 -5.87
CA VAL A 109 -3.86 -16.73 -4.61
C VAL A 109 -5.28 -17.21 -4.37
N ASP A 110 -5.55 -17.66 -3.14
CA ASP A 110 -6.87 -17.95 -2.61
C ASP A 110 -7.31 -16.76 -1.75
N PRO A 111 -8.25 -15.91 -2.22
CA PRO A 111 -8.69 -14.74 -1.48
C PRO A 111 -9.36 -15.06 -0.14
N TRP A 112 -10.09 -16.18 -0.04
CA TRP A 112 -10.77 -16.59 1.20
C TRP A 112 -9.76 -17.02 2.24
N ARG A 113 -8.80 -17.87 1.84
CA ARG A 113 -7.72 -18.30 2.72
C ARG A 113 -6.86 -17.11 3.15
N PHE A 114 -6.52 -16.21 2.23
CA PHE A 114 -5.74 -15.03 2.54
C PHE A 114 -6.44 -14.12 3.56
N LEU A 115 -7.71 -13.74 3.32
CA LEU A 115 -8.46 -12.92 4.27
C LEU A 115 -8.74 -13.64 5.59
N GLY A 116 -8.89 -14.97 5.57
CA GLY A 116 -8.99 -15.79 6.77
C GLY A 116 -7.75 -15.68 7.65
N LEU A 117 -6.55 -15.80 7.05
CA LEU A 117 -5.27 -15.63 7.74
C LEU A 117 -5.05 -14.19 8.24
N MET A 118 -5.56 -13.21 7.50
CA MET A 118 -5.43 -11.80 7.83
C MET A 118 -6.52 -11.27 8.75
N ARG A 119 -7.43 -12.12 9.26
CA ARG A 119 -8.55 -11.69 10.12
C ARG A 119 -8.08 -10.79 11.27
N ASN A 120 -8.79 -9.68 11.49
CA ASN A 120 -8.48 -8.64 12.47
C ASN A 120 -7.11 -7.95 12.29
N ARG A 121 -6.48 -8.08 11.11
CA ARG A 121 -5.21 -7.43 10.78
C ARG A 121 -5.40 -6.38 9.70
N ASN A 122 -4.44 -5.47 9.60
CA ASN A 122 -4.43 -4.41 8.59
C ASN A 122 -3.15 -4.44 7.76
N ILE A 123 -3.27 -4.09 6.48
CA ILE A 123 -2.18 -4.04 5.50
C ILE A 123 -2.06 -2.61 4.97
N GLY A 124 -0.85 -2.07 5.02
CA GLY A 124 -0.55 -0.73 4.51
C GLY A 124 0.42 -0.79 3.33
N PHE A 125 0.15 0.00 2.31
CA PHE A 125 1.06 0.30 1.21
C PHE A 125 1.55 1.73 1.37
N VAL A 126 2.84 1.96 1.25
CA VAL A 126 3.44 3.29 1.34
C VAL A 126 4.36 3.46 0.14
N GLY A 127 4.26 4.59 -0.55
CA GLY A 127 5.16 4.88 -1.66
C GLY A 127 4.51 5.60 -2.83
N ASP A 128 4.88 5.20 -4.03
CA ASP A 128 4.51 5.86 -5.28
C ASP A 128 3.34 5.19 -6.02
N SER A 129 3.04 5.71 -7.22
CA SER A 129 1.92 5.27 -8.06
C SER A 129 1.94 3.79 -8.42
N LEU A 130 3.11 3.13 -8.43
CA LEU A 130 3.15 1.70 -8.67
C LEU A 130 2.46 0.96 -7.52
N ASN A 131 2.68 1.33 -6.26
CA ASN A 131 1.99 0.72 -5.13
C ASN A 131 0.48 1.00 -5.16
N GLU A 132 0.04 2.15 -5.69
CA GLU A 132 -1.38 2.39 -5.94
C GLU A 132 -1.95 1.39 -6.97
N ASN A 133 -1.21 1.08 -8.04
CA ASN A 133 -1.64 0.08 -9.03
C ASN A 133 -1.73 -1.32 -8.42
N PHE A 134 -0.73 -1.71 -7.61
CA PHE A 134 -0.77 -3.01 -6.92
C PHE A 134 -1.95 -3.06 -5.94
N LEU A 135 -2.16 -2.02 -5.13
CA LEU A 135 -3.30 -1.93 -4.23
C LEU A 135 -4.62 -2.18 -4.98
N VAL A 136 -4.84 -1.53 -6.12
CA VAL A 136 -6.11 -1.68 -6.87
C VAL A 136 -6.36 -3.13 -7.26
N SER A 137 -5.37 -3.79 -7.88
CA SER A 137 -5.48 -5.22 -8.25
C SER A 137 -5.73 -6.08 -7.02
N PHE A 138 -4.97 -5.84 -5.95
CA PHE A 138 -5.07 -6.58 -4.71
C PHE A 138 -6.45 -6.45 -4.06
N LEU A 139 -7.00 -5.22 -3.96
CA LEU A 139 -8.34 -4.99 -3.44
C LEU A 139 -9.42 -5.70 -4.27
N CYS A 140 -9.30 -5.70 -5.59
CA CYS A 140 -10.25 -6.38 -6.47
C CYS A 140 -10.20 -7.90 -6.32
N ILE A 141 -9.01 -8.49 -6.17
CA ILE A 141 -8.83 -9.92 -5.87
C ILE A 141 -9.48 -10.28 -4.52
N LEU A 142 -9.22 -9.49 -3.47
CA LEU A 142 -9.76 -9.77 -2.14
C LEU A 142 -11.27 -9.60 -2.06
N ARG A 143 -11.86 -8.68 -2.85
CA ARG A 143 -13.31 -8.47 -2.91
C ARG A 143 -14.08 -9.73 -3.32
N VAL A 144 -13.45 -10.65 -4.05
CA VAL A 144 -14.06 -11.94 -4.41
C VAL A 144 -14.48 -12.73 -3.17
N ALA A 145 -13.73 -12.63 -2.07
CA ALA A 145 -14.03 -13.32 -0.82
C ALA A 145 -14.93 -12.53 0.14
N ASP A 146 -15.13 -11.23 -0.10
CA ASP A 146 -15.99 -10.34 0.68
C ASP A 146 -16.56 -9.24 -0.21
N GLU A 147 -17.73 -9.50 -0.76
CA GLU A 147 -18.45 -8.56 -1.63
C GLU A 147 -18.93 -7.31 -0.90
N GLY A 148 -19.00 -7.35 0.43
CA GLY A 148 -19.36 -6.24 1.31
C GLY A 148 -18.24 -5.24 1.53
N ALA A 149 -17.09 -5.40 0.86
CA ALA A 149 -15.94 -4.51 0.99
C ALA A 149 -16.31 -3.04 0.66
N LYS A 150 -15.89 -2.12 1.54
CA LYS A 150 -16.21 -0.69 1.45
C LYS A 150 -14.94 0.13 1.24
N LYS A 151 -15.03 1.23 0.49
CA LYS A 151 -13.90 2.18 0.37
C LYS A 151 -13.49 2.70 1.74
N TRP A 152 -12.18 2.86 1.95
CA TRP A 152 -11.59 3.32 3.21
C TRP A 152 -10.52 4.39 2.94
N LYS A 153 -10.60 5.52 3.65
CA LYS A 153 -9.71 6.68 3.52
C LYS A 153 -9.37 7.34 4.87
N LYS A 154 -9.41 6.56 5.96
CA LYS A 154 -9.10 7.09 7.31
C LYS A 154 -7.58 7.09 7.52
N LYS A 155 -7.11 7.71 8.61
CA LYS A 155 -5.68 7.78 9.00
C LYS A 155 -4.74 8.28 7.89
N GLY A 156 -5.18 9.27 7.09
CA GLY A 156 -4.36 9.83 6.02
C GLY A 156 -4.31 9.01 4.72
N ALA A 157 -5.00 7.87 4.65
CA ALA A 157 -4.94 7.03 3.46
C ALA A 157 -5.55 7.69 2.22
N TRP A 158 -4.78 7.67 1.13
CA TRP A 158 -5.20 8.14 -0.17
C TRP A 158 -6.29 7.25 -0.78
N ARG A 159 -6.14 5.93 -0.60
CA ARG A 159 -7.07 4.90 -1.09
C ARG A 159 -7.02 3.67 -0.18
N GLY A 160 -8.11 2.92 -0.09
CA GLY A 160 -8.14 1.64 0.60
C GLY A 160 -9.51 0.99 0.58
N ALA A 161 -9.61 -0.18 1.19
CA ALA A 161 -10.86 -0.85 1.47
C ALA A 161 -10.88 -1.48 2.87
N TYR A 162 -12.08 -1.59 3.43
CA TYR A 162 -12.38 -2.37 4.61
C TYR A 162 -13.23 -3.58 4.22
N PHE A 163 -12.81 -4.78 4.62
CA PHE A 163 -13.45 -6.07 4.37
C PHE A 163 -14.16 -6.53 5.66
N PRO A 164 -15.46 -6.24 5.83
CA PRO A 164 -16.18 -6.44 7.10
C PRO A 164 -16.27 -7.90 7.54
N LYS A 165 -16.35 -8.88 6.63
CA LYS A 165 -16.46 -10.31 6.97
C LYS A 165 -15.24 -10.83 7.74
N TYR A 166 -14.08 -10.20 7.51
CA TYR A 166 -12.81 -10.58 8.10
C TYR A 166 -12.24 -9.52 9.04
N ASN A 167 -12.90 -8.36 9.13
CA ASN A 167 -12.41 -7.19 9.85
C ASN A 167 -10.97 -6.83 9.43
N VAL A 168 -10.74 -6.71 8.12
CA VAL A 168 -9.44 -6.40 7.53
C VAL A 168 -9.49 -5.05 6.84
N THR A 169 -8.51 -4.19 7.10
CA THR A 169 -8.30 -2.96 6.33
C THR A 169 -7.06 -3.09 5.47
N VAL A 170 -7.16 -2.69 4.20
CA VAL A 170 -6.04 -2.59 3.28
C VAL A 170 -6.02 -1.18 2.71
N ALA A 171 -4.91 -0.45 2.85
CA ALA A 171 -4.86 0.96 2.44
C ALA A 171 -3.50 1.39 1.93
N TYR A 172 -3.50 2.47 1.15
CA TYR A 172 -2.33 3.09 0.53
C TYR A 172 -2.16 4.54 0.97
N HIS A 173 -0.94 4.88 1.34
CA HIS A 173 -0.47 6.20 1.71
C HIS A 173 0.51 6.69 0.65
N ARG A 174 0.15 7.78 -0.02
CA ARG A 174 0.90 8.30 -1.16
C ARG A 174 2.07 9.14 -0.67
N ALA A 175 3.24 8.52 -0.55
CA ALA A 175 4.48 9.13 -0.13
C ALA A 175 5.55 8.84 -1.19
N VAL A 176 5.48 9.57 -2.31
CA VAL A 176 6.21 9.22 -3.55
C VAL A 176 7.73 9.16 -3.38
N LEU A 177 8.31 10.01 -2.52
CA LEU A 177 9.74 10.00 -2.16
C LEU A 177 10.01 9.35 -0.79
N LEU A 178 8.97 8.88 -0.09
CA LEU A 178 8.97 8.46 1.33
C LEU A 178 9.36 9.56 2.33
N ALA A 179 10.38 10.35 2.04
CA ALA A 179 10.75 11.54 2.79
C ALA A 179 9.80 12.72 2.53
N LYS A 180 9.74 13.64 3.50
CA LYS A 180 8.99 14.88 3.37
C LYS A 180 9.56 15.72 2.24
N TYR A 181 8.70 16.19 1.35
CA TYR A 181 9.09 17.12 0.29
C TYR A 181 8.06 18.22 0.11
N LYS A 182 8.53 19.42 -0.27
CA LYS A 182 7.68 20.60 -0.42
C LYS A 182 8.16 21.46 -1.58
N TRP A 183 7.21 21.94 -2.38
CA TRP A 183 7.46 22.94 -3.42
C TRP A 183 7.75 24.31 -2.81
N ASN A 184 8.88 24.89 -3.20
CA ASN A 184 9.33 26.22 -2.82
C ASN A 184 9.58 27.04 -4.11
N PRO A 185 8.63 27.87 -4.55
CA PRO A 185 8.81 28.69 -5.75
C PRO A 185 9.92 29.72 -5.56
N LYS A 186 10.63 30.05 -6.64
CA LYS A 186 11.59 31.16 -6.64
C LYS A 186 10.82 32.46 -6.36
N GLN A 187 11.21 33.20 -5.33
CA GLN A 187 10.68 34.55 -5.08
C GLN A 187 11.34 35.48 -6.10
N SER A 188 10.56 36.07 -7.01
CA SER A 188 11.07 36.84 -8.15
C SER A 188 11.78 38.13 -7.71
N VAL A 189 13.02 38.37 -8.16
CA VAL A 189 13.46 39.68 -8.67
C VAL A 189 14.75 39.58 -9.52
N VAL A 190 14.70 40.12 -10.75
CA VAL A 190 15.81 40.71 -11.54
C VAL A 190 16.99 39.81 -11.93
N SER A 191 16.76 38.72 -12.67
CA SER A 191 17.68 38.31 -13.75
C SER A 191 17.04 37.18 -14.57
N ASP A 192 16.86 37.43 -15.87
CA ASP A 192 16.36 36.46 -16.87
C ASP A 192 17.38 35.34 -17.20
N GLU A 193 18.48 35.25 -16.46
CA GLU A 193 19.62 34.39 -16.80
C GLU A 193 19.52 32.97 -16.22
N ASP A 194 18.53 32.69 -15.37
CA ASP A 194 18.47 31.43 -14.62
C ASP A 194 17.08 30.78 -14.76
N GLU A 195 16.99 29.74 -15.62
CA GLU A 195 15.78 28.96 -15.97
C GLU A 195 15.06 28.31 -14.77
N LEU A 196 15.62 28.42 -13.56
CA LEU A 196 15.05 27.94 -12.31
C LEU A 196 13.74 28.67 -11.94
N LYS A 197 12.65 27.91 -11.87
CA LYS A 197 11.31 28.36 -11.43
C LYS A 197 11.12 28.21 -9.92
N GLY A 198 11.95 27.41 -9.27
CA GLY A 198 11.90 27.11 -7.84
C GLY A 198 12.49 25.73 -7.56
N ILE A 199 12.34 25.23 -6.33
CA ILE A 199 12.89 23.95 -5.90
C ILE A 199 11.86 23.11 -5.17
N TYR A 200 12.03 21.79 -5.23
CA TYR A 200 11.39 20.89 -4.27
C TYR A 200 12.38 20.59 -3.15
N ARG A 201 12.17 21.18 -1.98
CA ARG A 201 12.93 20.84 -0.78
C ARG A 201 12.56 19.41 -0.36
N VAL A 202 13.56 18.57 -0.11
CA VAL A 202 13.42 17.21 0.42
C VAL A 202 14.18 17.13 1.75
N ASP A 203 13.48 16.91 2.86
CA ASP A 203 14.10 16.71 4.16
C ASP A 203 14.35 15.21 4.37
N VAL A 204 15.59 14.76 4.14
CA VAL A 204 15.93 13.33 4.03
C VAL A 204 15.75 12.57 5.34
N ASP A 205 15.79 13.27 6.48
CA ASP A 205 15.67 12.75 7.84
C ASP A 205 14.24 12.85 8.40
N ILE A 206 13.27 13.32 7.60
CA ILE A 206 11.89 13.51 8.03
C ILE A 206 10.95 12.67 7.16
N LEU A 207 10.11 11.85 7.80
CA LEU A 207 9.08 11.10 7.09
C LEU A 207 8.06 12.01 6.42
N ALA A 208 7.57 11.62 5.25
CA ALA A 208 6.40 12.26 4.66
C ALA A 208 5.19 12.14 5.60
N ASP A 209 4.41 13.22 5.69
CA ASP A 209 3.32 13.36 6.66
C ASP A 209 2.25 12.26 6.48
N GLU A 210 2.09 11.74 5.26
CA GLU A 210 1.12 10.72 4.89
C GLU A 210 1.32 9.38 5.61
N TRP A 211 2.53 9.08 6.11
CA TRP A 211 2.82 7.80 6.74
C TRP A 211 3.60 7.89 8.05
N SER A 212 3.86 9.09 8.56
CA SER A 212 4.64 9.30 9.78
C SER A 212 4.01 8.73 11.05
N SER A 213 2.69 8.52 11.08
CA SER A 213 1.92 8.12 12.28
C SER A 213 1.04 6.89 12.08
N ILE A 214 1.36 6.06 11.08
CA ILE A 214 0.51 4.92 10.71
C ILE A 214 1.05 3.57 11.14
N ALA A 215 2.32 3.47 11.54
CA ALA A 215 3.04 2.20 11.67
C ALA A 215 2.30 1.22 12.61
N ASP A 216 1.87 1.69 13.77
CA ASP A 216 1.18 0.87 14.79
C ASP A 216 -0.19 0.34 14.35
N PHE A 217 -0.80 0.94 13.33
CA PHE A 217 -2.09 0.48 12.82
C PHE A 217 -1.95 -0.77 11.93
N TYR A 218 -0.77 -1.01 11.36
CA TYR A 218 -0.55 -2.01 10.32
C TYR A 218 0.27 -3.19 10.81
N HIS A 219 -0.21 -4.39 10.46
CA HIS A 219 0.46 -5.65 10.76
C HIS A 219 1.36 -6.09 9.60
N VAL A 220 1.09 -5.57 8.40
CA VAL A 220 1.91 -5.74 7.20
C VAL A 220 2.09 -4.38 6.55
N LEU A 221 3.32 -4.02 6.20
CA LEU A 221 3.65 -2.81 5.46
C LEU A 221 4.44 -3.15 4.21
N VAL A 222 4.00 -2.61 3.08
CA VAL A 222 4.64 -2.76 1.76
C VAL A 222 5.10 -1.38 1.30
N PHE A 223 6.42 -1.19 1.23
CA PHE A 223 7.05 0.05 0.83
C PHE A 223 7.53 0.00 -0.62
N ASN A 224 7.49 1.13 -1.32
CA ASN A 224 8.23 1.32 -2.56
C ASN A 224 8.58 2.79 -2.77
N THR A 225 9.60 3.05 -3.56
CA THR A 225 9.87 4.36 -4.17
C THR A 225 10.85 4.14 -5.32
N GLY A 226 10.76 4.95 -6.36
CA GLY A 226 11.63 4.82 -7.54
C GLY A 226 11.01 5.48 -8.76
N HIS A 227 9.72 5.29 -8.99
CA HIS A 227 9.07 5.70 -10.23
C HIS A 227 8.96 7.22 -10.42
N TRP A 228 9.07 7.99 -9.34
CA TRP A 228 9.10 9.47 -9.35
C TRP A 228 10.51 10.05 -9.43
N TRP A 229 11.56 9.24 -9.28
CA TRP A 229 12.95 9.69 -9.30
C TRP A 229 13.46 9.79 -10.74
N GLY A 230 12.94 10.78 -11.48
CA GLY A 230 13.34 11.06 -12.85
C GLY A 230 13.16 12.53 -13.21
N TYR A 231 13.93 12.99 -14.20
CA TYR A 231 13.84 14.37 -14.69
C TYR A 231 12.50 14.68 -15.37
N ASP A 232 11.73 13.66 -15.77
CA ASP A 232 10.36 13.83 -16.24
C ASP A 232 9.39 14.29 -15.13
N LYS A 233 9.74 14.08 -13.86
CA LYS A 233 8.96 14.53 -12.68
C LYS A 233 9.59 15.72 -11.99
N PHE A 234 10.92 15.78 -11.96
CA PHE A 234 11.71 16.86 -11.36
C PHE A 234 12.73 17.38 -12.36
N PRO A 235 12.29 18.19 -13.34
CA PRO A 235 13.16 18.71 -14.38
C PRO A 235 14.12 19.78 -13.82
N LYS A 236 15.08 20.22 -14.64
CA LYS A 236 16.16 21.13 -14.21
C LYS A 236 15.67 22.48 -13.72
N GLU A 237 14.51 22.94 -14.21
CA GLU A 237 13.87 24.20 -13.84
C GLU A 237 13.18 24.10 -12.47
N THR A 238 12.89 22.89 -11.99
CA THR A 238 12.26 22.62 -10.69
C THR A 238 12.93 21.43 -9.98
N PRO A 239 14.23 21.52 -9.65
CA PRO A 239 14.99 20.37 -9.18
C PRO A 239 14.65 20.02 -7.72
N LEU A 240 15.00 18.79 -7.33
CA LEU A 240 15.04 18.41 -5.92
C LEU A 240 16.27 19.05 -5.25
N VAL A 241 16.09 19.57 -4.04
CA VAL A 241 17.19 20.06 -3.18
C VAL A 241 17.08 19.42 -1.81
N PHE A 242 18.14 18.77 -1.39
CA PHE A 242 18.15 17.89 -0.22
C PHE A 242 18.64 18.63 1.03
N TYR A 243 17.91 18.42 2.13
CA TYR A 243 18.15 19.02 3.43
C TYR A 243 18.28 17.90 4.47
N ARG A 244 19.12 18.15 5.47
CA ARG A 244 19.23 17.32 6.69
C ARG A 244 19.25 18.23 7.90
N HIS A 245 18.44 17.92 8.92
CA HIS A 245 18.35 18.73 10.15
C HIS A 245 18.10 20.22 9.87
N GLY A 246 17.26 20.49 8.86
CA GLY A 246 16.89 21.85 8.47
C GLY A 246 17.92 22.63 7.65
N ARG A 247 19.09 22.06 7.33
CA ARG A 247 20.13 22.70 6.52
C ARG A 247 20.31 22.01 5.16
N PRO A 248 20.59 22.74 4.07
CA PRO A 248 20.93 22.13 2.78
C PRO A 248 22.16 21.23 2.92
N ILE A 249 22.13 20.07 2.26
CA ILE A 249 23.30 19.19 2.17
C ILE A 249 24.33 19.85 1.23
N SER A 250 25.59 19.90 1.66
CA SER A 250 26.71 20.47 0.90
C SER A 250 27.85 19.45 0.79
N PRO A 251 28.38 19.18 -0.42
CA PRO A 251 27.95 19.74 -1.71
C PRO A 251 26.51 19.32 -2.11
N PRO A 252 25.83 20.08 -2.99
CA PRO A 252 24.49 19.73 -3.46
C PRO A 252 24.48 18.35 -4.12
N LEU A 253 23.46 17.54 -3.81
CA LEU A 253 23.31 16.20 -4.38
C LEU A 253 22.51 16.25 -5.69
N GLY A 254 22.96 15.48 -6.68
CA GLY A 254 22.16 15.17 -7.86
C GLY A 254 20.99 14.22 -7.52
N LEU A 255 20.09 14.01 -8.49
CA LEU A 255 18.87 13.22 -8.29
C LEU A 255 19.16 11.78 -7.80
N LEU A 256 20.16 11.11 -8.39
CA LEU A 256 20.50 9.72 -8.03
C LEU A 256 21.19 9.61 -6.66
N ASP A 257 22.07 10.54 -6.32
CA ASP A 257 22.73 10.50 -5.00
C ASP A 257 21.77 10.92 -3.89
N GLY A 258 20.89 11.89 -4.16
CA GLY A 258 19.78 12.22 -3.27
C GLY A 258 18.81 11.05 -3.08
N PHE A 259 18.53 10.27 -4.13
CA PHE A 259 17.75 9.03 -4.02
C PHE A 259 18.38 8.03 -3.05
N LYS A 260 19.70 7.78 -3.17
CA LYS A 260 20.43 6.88 -2.26
C LYS A 260 20.34 7.35 -0.81
N VAL A 261 20.59 8.63 -0.57
CA VAL A 261 20.54 9.21 0.79
C VAL A 261 19.14 9.07 1.39
N VAL A 262 18.09 9.44 0.64
CA VAL A 262 16.71 9.27 1.11
C VAL A 262 16.39 7.81 1.39
N LEU A 263 16.81 6.89 0.52
CA LEU A 263 16.55 5.46 0.72
C LEU A 263 17.22 4.95 2.00
N GLU A 264 18.48 5.31 2.25
CA GLU A 264 19.23 4.95 3.45
C GLU A 264 18.54 5.46 4.73
N ASP A 265 18.19 6.74 4.79
CA ASP A 265 17.52 7.32 5.97
C ASP A 265 16.13 6.72 6.20
N MET A 266 15.35 6.51 5.13
CA MET A 266 14.00 5.93 5.24
C MET A 266 14.06 4.46 5.68
N VAL A 267 14.99 3.67 5.14
CA VAL A 267 15.19 2.28 5.58
C VAL A 267 15.64 2.24 7.04
N HIS A 268 16.56 3.11 7.44
CA HIS A 268 16.97 3.22 8.84
C HIS A 268 15.78 3.55 9.75
N HIS A 269 14.95 4.52 9.37
CA HIS A 269 13.74 4.87 10.11
C HIS A 269 12.74 3.70 10.19
N ILE A 270 12.52 2.98 9.08
CA ILE A 270 11.64 1.80 9.06
C ILE A 270 12.16 0.70 9.99
N GLN A 271 13.47 0.50 10.06
CA GLN A 271 14.08 -0.49 10.94
C GLN A 271 13.92 -0.09 12.42
N LYS A 272 14.03 1.21 12.71
CA LYS A 272 14.00 1.76 14.06
C LYS A 272 12.57 1.91 14.62
N GLU A 273 11.68 2.52 13.86
CA GLU A 273 10.38 3.01 14.36
C GLU A 273 9.19 2.10 14.02
N VAL A 274 9.25 1.32 12.92
CA VAL A 274 8.15 0.38 12.61
C VAL A 274 8.22 -0.82 13.55
N PRO A 275 7.10 -1.21 14.22
CA PRO A 275 7.08 -2.30 15.18
C PRO A 275 7.75 -3.59 14.68
N LYS A 276 8.48 -4.27 15.57
CA LYS A 276 9.23 -5.49 15.23
C LYS A 276 8.33 -6.65 14.79
N ASN A 277 7.08 -6.67 15.24
CA ASN A 277 6.07 -7.68 14.89
C ASN A 277 5.31 -7.36 13.58
N THR A 278 5.56 -6.20 12.96
CA THR A 278 5.03 -5.86 11.64
C THR A 278 5.84 -6.58 10.56
N LEU A 279 5.16 -7.27 9.65
CA LEU A 279 5.79 -7.86 8.47
C LEU A 279 6.07 -6.76 7.44
N LYS A 280 7.34 -6.60 7.04
CA LYS A 280 7.81 -5.50 6.18
C LYS A 280 8.21 -6.06 4.82
N PHE A 281 7.67 -5.49 3.75
CA PHE A 281 8.05 -5.79 2.38
C PHE A 281 8.59 -4.55 1.70
N TRP A 282 9.61 -4.74 0.87
CA TRP A 282 10.05 -3.74 -0.09
C TRP A 282 9.70 -4.22 -1.49
N ARG A 283 8.90 -3.46 -2.22
CA ARG A 283 8.58 -3.74 -3.60
C ARG A 283 9.59 -3.02 -4.49
N LEU A 284 10.26 -3.80 -5.33
CA LEU A 284 11.20 -3.29 -6.33
C LEU A 284 10.49 -2.52 -7.45
N GLN A 285 11.29 -1.74 -8.17
CA GLN A 285 10.83 -0.92 -9.28
C GLN A 285 10.23 -1.78 -10.41
N SER A 286 9.17 -1.28 -11.04
CA SER A 286 8.66 -1.85 -12.29
C SER A 286 9.26 -1.09 -13.47
N PRO A 287 9.84 -1.77 -14.46
CA PRO A 287 10.33 -1.11 -15.67
C PRO A 287 9.19 -0.44 -16.44
N ARG A 288 9.57 0.60 -17.20
CA ARG A 288 8.69 1.29 -18.15
C ARG A 288 8.84 0.61 -19.52
N HIS A 289 7.73 0.37 -20.21
CA HIS A 289 7.73 -0.30 -21.51
C HIS A 289 6.98 0.53 -22.53
N PHE A 290 7.72 1.39 -23.23
CA PHE A 290 7.18 2.19 -24.33
C PHE A 290 7.97 1.92 -25.61
N TYR A 291 7.26 2.02 -26.73
CA TYR A 291 7.79 1.92 -28.08
C TYR A 291 7.52 3.22 -28.83
N GLY A 292 8.51 3.69 -29.60
CA GLY A 292 8.41 4.91 -30.41
C GLY A 292 8.54 6.22 -29.63
N GLY A 293 8.89 6.17 -28.35
CA GLY A 293 9.08 7.32 -27.46
C GLY A 293 8.75 6.98 -26.02
N ASP A 294 8.93 7.94 -25.12
CA ASP A 294 8.54 7.83 -23.71
C ASP A 294 7.04 8.09 -23.48
N TRP A 295 6.57 7.87 -22.25
CA TRP A 295 5.16 8.09 -21.86
C TRP A 295 4.62 9.50 -22.18
N ASN A 296 5.50 10.50 -22.23
CA ASN A 296 5.21 11.90 -22.54
C ASN A 296 5.77 12.34 -23.90
N GLN A 297 6.31 11.42 -24.70
CA GLN A 297 6.94 11.69 -25.98
C GLN A 297 6.35 10.79 -27.08
N ASN A 298 5.02 10.70 -27.12
CA ASN A 298 4.28 9.91 -28.11
C ASN A 298 4.61 8.40 -28.10
N GLY A 299 5.19 7.89 -27.02
CA GLY A 299 5.41 6.48 -26.80
C GLY A 299 4.11 5.70 -26.63
N SER A 300 4.11 4.44 -27.05
CA SER A 300 2.96 3.55 -26.94
C SER A 300 3.35 2.21 -26.27
N CYS A 301 2.39 1.58 -25.57
CA CYS A 301 2.58 0.29 -24.92
C CYS A 301 1.57 -0.72 -25.49
N LEU A 302 1.78 -1.13 -26.74
CA LEU A 302 0.85 -1.98 -27.50
C LEU A 302 1.18 -3.47 -27.43
N PHE A 303 2.30 -3.85 -26.82
CA PHE A 303 2.69 -5.25 -26.69
C PHE A 303 1.70 -6.03 -25.81
N ASP A 304 1.46 -7.28 -26.19
CA ASP A 304 0.60 -8.25 -25.50
C ASP A 304 1.38 -9.47 -24.96
N ARG A 305 2.71 -9.44 -25.10
CA ARG A 305 3.65 -10.41 -24.54
C ARG A 305 4.70 -9.73 -23.65
N PRO A 306 5.16 -10.40 -22.58
CA PRO A 306 6.31 -9.95 -21.79
C PRO A 306 7.55 -9.80 -22.67
N LEU A 307 8.47 -8.92 -22.25
CA LEU A 307 9.78 -8.80 -22.87
C LEU A 307 10.61 -10.07 -22.63
N GLU A 308 11.33 -10.49 -23.67
CA GLU A 308 12.34 -11.54 -23.57
C GLU A 308 13.54 -11.01 -22.75
N GLU A 309 14.32 -11.88 -22.10
CA GLU A 309 15.42 -11.46 -21.20
C GLU A 309 16.41 -10.49 -21.88
N GLU A 310 16.69 -10.73 -23.16
CA GLU A 310 17.57 -9.92 -24.01
C GLU A 310 17.03 -8.50 -24.29
N GLN A 311 15.73 -8.29 -24.14
CA GLN A 311 15.06 -7.01 -24.38
C GLN A 311 14.94 -6.16 -23.10
N GLN A 312 15.22 -6.73 -21.93
CA GLN A 312 15.15 -6.02 -20.64
C GLN A 312 16.33 -5.08 -20.40
N GLN A 313 17.38 -5.15 -21.23
CA GLN A 313 18.63 -4.40 -21.07
C GLN A 313 18.56 -2.95 -21.57
N TRP A 314 17.45 -2.52 -22.17
CA TRP A 314 17.29 -1.23 -22.85
C TRP A 314 16.59 -0.15 -22.01
N SER A 315 16.44 -0.33 -20.69
CA SER A 315 15.72 0.61 -19.82
C SER A 315 16.57 1.17 -18.68
N GLU A 316 17.79 1.59 -18.97
CA GLU A 316 18.61 2.41 -18.06
C GLU A 316 18.46 3.91 -18.34
#